data_AF-A0A5C1ACS6-F1
#
_entry.id   AF-A0A5C1ACS6-F1
#
_cell.length_a   1.000
_cell.length_b   1.000
_cell.length_c   1.000
_cell.angle_alpha   90.00
_cell.angle_beta   90.00
_cell.angle_gamma   90.00
#
_symmetry.space_group_name_H-M   'P 1'
#
loop_
_entity.id
_entity.type
_entity.pdbx_description
1 polymer ?
#
loop_
_entity_poly.entity_id
_entity_poly.type
_entity_poly.pdbx_seq_one_letter_code
_entity_poly.pdbx_strand_id
1 'polypeptide(L)'
;MASLQQRQGWFHLLFRYRGKQHSHALKTKDRREAEALRGTVDRLLIRIRNQEFPAPPAHADVAAYLLAGGKVPVRVEPAAVAVTLKDLADRYLAAHANGAMEANSLDTARLHLKHVRAVLGERFVARELTARELQGYLDTRGRATGKRKRPLSPVTLRKEMSTVRAVWNWGVRVQLIEGAYPGRGLTYPKGDEKPPFQTRDEIERKIARGGLTAGQARELWDCWFLTKADLAAFLAMAKASAAEPFLYPMIAFAAHSGVRRSELMRLQIDDVDLDANSAVVRERKRVRGHRSTRRVPLSGFLKGAVQDWLTRHPGGPFLFCRRPAGRGGTSPEPLRAADAKQAFRKMVRGTPWETLRGWHVLRHSFISICAAERVDQRVLQSWVGHVSAEMHSRYLHVIPNVEQQIITGVFG
;
A
#
# COMPACT_ATOMS: atom_id res chain seq x y z
N MET A 1 48.85 -48.97 -0.85
CA MET A 1 49.27 -48.91 0.56
C MET A 1 49.06 -47.50 1.08
N ALA A 2 48.58 -47.36 2.31
CA ALA A 2 48.35 -46.09 2.98
C ALA A 2 49.43 -45.80 4.04
N SER A 3 49.93 -44.56 4.06
CA SER A 3 50.95 -44.05 4.97
C SER A 3 50.46 -42.81 5.72
N LEU A 4 51.09 -42.49 6.86
CA LEU A 4 50.81 -41.29 7.63
C LEU A 4 51.96 -40.30 7.52
N GLN A 5 51.63 -39.01 7.48
CA GLN A 5 52.59 -37.92 7.58
C GLN A 5 52.06 -36.87 8.55
N GLN A 6 52.89 -36.39 9.46
CA GLN A 6 52.50 -35.31 10.36
C GLN A 6 52.79 -33.95 9.69
N ARG A 7 51.79 -33.06 9.64
CA ARG A 7 51.93 -31.68 9.14
C ARG A 7 51.20 -30.74 10.09
N GLN A 8 51.88 -29.66 10.51
CA GLN A 8 51.30 -28.64 11.39
C GLN A 8 50.59 -29.22 12.63
N GLY A 9 51.15 -30.28 13.22
CA GLY A 9 50.61 -30.95 14.40
C GLY A 9 49.48 -31.95 14.16
N TRP A 10 48.96 -32.10 12.94
CA TRP A 10 47.91 -33.05 12.59
C TRP A 10 48.45 -34.22 11.76
N PHE A 11 47.86 -35.41 11.91
CA PHE A 11 48.15 -36.54 11.03
C PHE A 11 47.40 -36.42 9.70
N HIS A 12 48.14 -36.57 8.60
CA HIS A 12 47.61 -36.69 7.25
C HIS A 12 47.77 -38.14 6.76
N LEU A 13 46.70 -38.66 6.18
CA LEU A 13 46.69 -39.95 5.49
C LEU A 13 47.07 -39.73 4.02
N LEU A 14 48.03 -40.52 3.52
CA LEU A 14 48.42 -40.55 2.12
C LEU A 14 48.24 -41.95 1.55
N PHE A 15 47.63 -42.06 0.39
CA PHE A 15 47.47 -43.33 -0.31
C PHE A 15 47.34 -43.11 -1.81
N ARG A 16 47.53 -44.17 -2.60
CA ARG A 16 47.28 -44.16 -4.04
C ARG A 16 46.06 -45.00 -4.38
N TYR A 17 45.22 -44.46 -5.26
CA TYR A 17 44.06 -45.14 -5.83
C TYR A 17 43.97 -44.83 -7.32
N ARG A 18 43.87 -45.86 -8.17
CA ARG A 18 43.84 -45.73 -9.66
C ARG A 18 44.91 -44.77 -10.22
N GLY A 19 46.15 -44.92 -9.75
CA GLY A 19 47.31 -44.12 -10.20
C GLY A 19 47.41 -42.71 -9.60
N LYS A 20 46.34 -42.17 -8.98
CA LYS A 20 46.33 -40.84 -8.36
C LYS A 20 46.72 -40.92 -6.88
N GLN A 21 47.53 -39.97 -6.42
CA GLN A 21 47.85 -39.81 -5.01
C GLN A 21 46.79 -38.96 -4.32
N HIS A 22 46.27 -39.46 -3.20
CA HIS A 22 45.31 -38.77 -2.35
C HIS A 22 45.97 -38.42 -1.02
N SER A 23 45.65 -37.25 -0.50
CA SER A 23 46.05 -36.80 0.84
C SER A 23 44.83 -36.26 1.57
N HIS A 24 44.62 -36.70 2.82
CA HIS A 24 43.49 -36.29 3.64
C HIS A 24 43.95 -36.01 5.08
N ALA A 25 43.59 -34.86 5.63
CA ALA A 25 43.89 -34.54 7.02
C ALA A 25 42.93 -35.30 7.94
N LEU A 26 43.46 -36.12 8.86
CA LEU A 26 42.64 -36.92 9.79
C LEU A 26 42.08 -36.10 10.95
N LYS A 27 42.51 -34.83 11.11
CA LYS A 27 42.10 -33.93 12.20
C LYS A 27 42.24 -34.57 13.59
N THR A 28 43.22 -35.45 13.77
CA THR A 28 43.64 -35.98 15.06
C THR A 28 45.14 -35.75 15.26
N LYS A 29 45.52 -35.54 16.52
CA LYS A 29 46.92 -35.48 16.98
C LYS A 29 47.32 -36.79 17.69
N ASP A 30 46.37 -37.72 17.89
CA ASP A 30 46.64 -39.02 18.49
C ASP A 30 47.18 -39.98 17.42
N ARG A 31 48.40 -40.49 17.68
CA ARG A 31 49.07 -41.43 16.78
C ARG A 31 48.35 -42.77 16.71
N ARG A 32 47.79 -43.28 17.82
CA ARG A 32 47.09 -44.57 17.85
C ARG A 32 45.82 -44.52 17.00
N GLU A 33 45.05 -43.45 17.14
CA GLU A 33 43.85 -43.21 16.33
C GLU A 33 44.20 -43.08 14.84
N ALA A 34 45.25 -42.33 14.51
CA ALA A 34 45.72 -42.19 13.14
C ALA A 34 46.17 -43.52 12.51
N GLU A 35 46.88 -44.36 13.27
CA GLU A 35 47.34 -45.69 12.82
C GLU A 35 46.16 -46.65 12.60
N ALA A 36 45.13 -46.60 13.45
CA ALA A 36 43.91 -47.39 13.28
C ALA A 36 43.12 -47.00 12.02
N LEU A 37 42.96 -45.70 11.76
CA LEU A 37 42.32 -45.18 10.54
C LEU A 37 43.12 -45.54 9.29
N ARG A 38 44.45 -45.41 9.34
CA ARG A 38 45.35 -45.84 8.26
C ARG A 38 45.17 -47.33 7.95
N GLY A 39 45.18 -48.18 8.97
CA GLY A 39 44.99 -49.63 8.81
C GLY A 39 43.64 -50.00 8.19
N THR A 40 42.59 -49.26 8.56
CA THR A 40 41.24 -49.43 7.98
C THR A 40 41.22 -49.09 6.50
N VAL A 41 41.79 -47.95 6.12
CA VAL A 41 41.89 -47.54 4.71
C VAL A 41 42.75 -48.50 3.89
N ASP A 42 43.87 -48.97 4.46
CA ASP A 42 44.75 -49.92 3.77
C ASP A 42 44.05 -51.25 3.49
N ARG A 43 43.31 -51.78 4.48
CA ARG A 43 42.49 -52.99 4.33
C ARG A 43 41.41 -52.81 3.26
N LEU A 44 40.71 -51.67 3.25
CA LEU A 44 39.67 -51.41 2.25
C LEU A 44 40.25 -51.27 0.84
N LEU A 45 41.41 -50.63 0.68
CA LEU A 45 42.08 -50.54 -0.62
C LEU A 45 42.47 -51.92 -1.17
N ILE A 46 42.92 -52.84 -0.30
CA ILE A 46 43.20 -54.24 -0.68
C ILE A 46 41.93 -54.94 -1.13
N ARG A 47 40.84 -54.85 -0.35
CA ARG A 47 39.57 -55.51 -0.68
C ARG A 47 38.95 -54.96 -1.98
N ILE A 48 39.04 -53.65 -2.22
CA ILE A 48 38.61 -53.04 -3.48
C ILE A 48 39.45 -53.54 -4.66
N ARG A 49 40.78 -53.66 -4.48
CA ARG A 49 41.67 -54.20 -5.52
C ARG A 49 41.35 -55.66 -5.84
N ASN A 50 41.00 -56.46 -4.83
CA ASN A 50 40.61 -57.86 -4.97
C ASN A 50 39.15 -58.04 -5.43
N GLN A 51 38.41 -56.96 -5.68
CA GLN A 51 36.97 -56.96 -6.03
C GLN A 51 36.05 -57.55 -4.94
N GLU A 52 36.51 -57.67 -3.70
CA GLU A 52 35.74 -58.13 -2.53
C GLU A 52 34.93 -56.99 -1.86
N PHE A 53 35.09 -55.77 -2.34
CA PHE A 53 34.42 -54.57 -1.83
C PHE A 53 34.17 -53.58 -2.97
N PRO A 54 33.00 -52.90 -3.02
CA PRO A 54 32.68 -51.98 -4.09
C PRO A 54 33.68 -50.82 -4.18
N ALA A 55 34.03 -50.45 -5.41
CA ALA A 55 34.84 -49.27 -5.66
C ALA A 55 34.05 -47.99 -5.31
N PRO A 56 34.72 -46.90 -4.88
CA PRO A 56 34.09 -45.60 -4.71
C PRO A 56 33.35 -45.16 -5.99
N PRO A 57 32.11 -44.66 -5.90
CA PRO A 57 31.39 -44.10 -7.04
C PRO A 57 32.19 -42.96 -7.70
N ALA A 58 31.99 -42.76 -9.00
CA ALA A 58 32.78 -41.79 -9.80
C ALA A 58 32.76 -40.34 -9.27
N HIS A 59 31.72 -39.96 -8.53
CA HIS A 59 31.51 -38.62 -7.96
C HIS A 59 31.85 -38.52 -6.46
N ALA A 60 32.22 -39.63 -5.80
CA ALA A 60 32.50 -39.64 -4.38
C ALA A 60 33.94 -39.20 -4.07
N ASP A 61 34.14 -38.48 -2.98
CA ASP A 61 35.48 -38.27 -2.43
C ASP A 61 36.04 -39.62 -1.95
N VAL A 62 37.14 -40.06 -2.58
CA VAL A 62 37.75 -41.37 -2.34
C VAL A 62 38.24 -41.52 -0.90
N ALA A 63 38.83 -40.47 -0.31
CA ALA A 63 39.33 -40.55 1.06
C ALA A 63 38.18 -40.59 2.07
N ALA A 64 37.15 -39.78 1.86
CA ALA A 64 35.97 -39.75 2.71
C ALA A 64 35.18 -41.08 2.64
N TYR A 65 35.05 -41.67 1.45
CA TYR A 65 34.43 -42.99 1.24
C TYR A 65 35.16 -44.09 2.00
N LEU A 66 36.50 -44.13 1.92
CA LEU A 66 37.32 -45.14 2.60
C LEU A 66 37.29 -44.97 4.13
N LEU A 67 37.36 -43.72 4.62
CA LEU A 67 37.26 -43.43 6.06
C LEU A 67 35.86 -43.73 6.63
N ALA A 68 34.81 -43.61 5.81
CA ALA A 68 33.43 -43.97 6.18
C ALA A 68 33.11 -45.46 6.02
N GLY A 69 34.11 -46.32 5.81
CA GLY A 69 33.91 -47.77 5.68
C GLY A 69 33.16 -48.18 4.41
N GLY A 70 33.23 -47.38 3.34
CA GLY A 70 32.56 -47.64 2.07
C GLY A 70 31.13 -47.11 1.96
N LYS A 71 30.70 -46.25 2.90
CA LYS A 71 29.48 -45.47 2.77
C LYS A 71 29.79 -44.18 2.03
N VAL A 72 28.97 -43.80 1.06
CA VAL A 72 29.08 -42.47 0.43
C VAL A 72 28.60 -41.45 1.46
N PRO A 73 29.46 -40.53 1.96
CA PRO A 73 29.00 -39.50 2.88
C PRO A 73 28.02 -38.60 2.15
N VAL A 74 26.76 -38.59 2.59
CA VAL A 74 25.74 -37.67 2.10
C VAL A 74 26.20 -36.26 2.45
N ARG A 75 26.45 -35.44 1.44
CA ARG A 75 26.72 -34.01 1.63
C ARG A 75 25.42 -33.37 2.12
N VAL A 76 25.30 -33.21 3.43
CA VAL A 76 24.21 -32.43 4.02
C VAL A 76 24.51 -30.97 3.69
N GLU A 77 23.87 -30.44 2.65
CA GLU A 77 23.88 -28.99 2.45
C GLU A 77 23.30 -28.33 3.70
N PRO A 78 23.92 -27.26 4.24
CA PRO A 78 23.34 -26.55 5.37
C PRO A 78 21.93 -26.13 4.97
N ALA A 79 20.94 -26.54 5.76
CA ALA A 79 19.53 -26.25 5.49
C ALA A 79 19.38 -24.76 5.21
N ALA A 80 18.90 -24.42 4.02
CA ALA A 80 18.65 -23.03 3.64
C ALA A 80 17.84 -22.36 4.75
N VAL A 81 18.35 -21.25 5.29
CA VAL A 81 17.69 -20.51 6.37
C VAL A 81 16.28 -20.18 5.90
N ALA A 82 15.28 -20.71 6.60
CA ALA A 82 13.88 -20.55 6.22
C ALA A 82 13.53 -19.05 6.23
N VAL A 83 13.02 -18.54 5.09
CA VAL A 83 12.60 -17.14 4.97
C VAL A 83 11.39 -16.92 5.86
N THR A 84 11.51 -16.03 6.84
CA THR A 84 10.39 -15.67 7.72
C THR A 84 9.46 -14.64 7.07
N LEU A 85 8.24 -14.48 7.58
CA LEU A 85 7.35 -13.39 7.17
C LEU A 85 7.96 -12.01 7.45
N LYS A 86 8.76 -11.89 8.51
CA LYS A 86 9.49 -10.66 8.81
C LYS A 86 10.53 -10.37 7.73
N ASP A 87 11.35 -11.35 7.36
CA ASP A 87 12.37 -11.17 6.32
C ASP A 87 11.74 -10.79 4.99
N LEU A 88 10.66 -11.49 4.61
CA LEU A 88 9.93 -11.21 3.38
C LEU A 88 9.34 -9.79 3.37
N ALA A 89 8.72 -9.38 4.47
CA ALA A 89 8.14 -8.06 4.64
C ALA A 89 9.21 -6.95 4.60
N ASP A 90 10.31 -7.11 5.32
CA ASP A 90 11.36 -6.10 5.42
C ASP A 90 12.06 -5.93 4.06
N ARG A 91 12.35 -7.02 3.34
CA ARG A 91 12.92 -6.98 1.98
C ARG A 91 11.95 -6.35 0.98
N TYR A 92 10.65 -6.65 1.05
CA TYR A 92 9.64 -6.02 0.21
C TYR A 92 9.59 -4.50 0.41
N LEU A 93 9.56 -4.05 1.67
CA LEU A 93 9.50 -2.64 2.01
C LEU A 93 10.77 -1.90 1.55
N ALA A 94 11.94 -2.50 1.71
CA ALA A 94 13.21 -1.95 1.24
C ALA A 94 13.24 -1.82 -0.29
N ALA A 95 12.83 -2.87 -1.02
CA ALA A 95 12.82 -2.87 -2.48
C ALA A 95 11.89 -1.79 -3.08
N HIS A 96 10.81 -1.43 -2.39
CA HIS A 96 9.84 -0.43 -2.84
C HIS A 96 10.08 0.97 -2.26
N ALA A 97 11.09 1.15 -1.40
CA ALA A 97 11.43 2.44 -0.80
C ALA A 97 12.14 3.39 -1.78
N ASN A 98 12.63 2.90 -2.90
CA ASN A 98 13.33 3.67 -3.95
C ASN A 98 12.42 4.59 -4.79
N GLY A 99 11.19 4.84 -4.36
CA GLY A 99 10.21 5.63 -5.11
C GLY A 99 9.33 4.83 -6.08
N ALA A 100 9.54 3.51 -6.21
CA ALA A 100 8.61 2.63 -6.94
C ALA A 100 7.20 2.59 -6.32
N MET A 101 7.08 2.96 -5.05
CA MET A 101 5.81 3.12 -4.34
C MET A 101 5.72 4.49 -3.66
N GLU A 102 4.56 5.13 -3.74
CA GLU A 102 4.29 6.38 -3.00
C GLU A 102 4.45 6.17 -1.49
N ALA A 103 5.05 7.15 -0.79
CA ALA A 103 5.35 7.06 0.64
C ALA A 103 4.15 6.65 1.50
N ASN A 104 2.97 7.26 1.29
CA ASN A 104 1.76 6.91 2.03
C ASN A 104 1.25 5.47 1.75
N SER A 105 1.51 4.95 0.55
CA SER A 105 1.21 3.55 0.23
C SER A 105 2.20 2.61 0.92
N LEU A 106 3.48 2.98 0.98
CA LEU A 106 4.51 2.24 1.70
C LEU A 106 4.24 2.22 3.22
N ASP A 107 3.83 3.35 3.80
CA ASP A 107 3.42 3.44 5.20
C ASP A 107 2.20 2.57 5.50
N THR A 108 1.24 2.54 4.57
CA THR A 108 0.09 1.64 4.66
C THR A 108 0.54 0.18 4.64
N ALA A 109 1.46 -0.19 3.73
CA ALA A 109 1.99 -1.54 3.66
C ALA A 109 2.73 -1.93 4.95
N ARG A 110 3.56 -1.03 5.49
CA ARG A 110 4.27 -1.22 6.75
C ARG A 110 3.30 -1.45 7.92
N LEU A 111 2.23 -0.68 7.99
CA LEU A 111 1.18 -0.84 9.00
C LEU A 111 0.49 -2.21 8.90
N HIS A 112 0.06 -2.60 7.69
CA HIS A 112 -0.59 -3.90 7.48
C HIS A 112 0.35 -5.06 7.85
N LEU A 113 1.61 -4.99 7.41
CA LEU A 113 2.61 -6.02 7.71
C LEU A 113 2.95 -6.09 9.21
N LYS A 114 2.93 -4.95 9.91
CA LYS A 114 3.02 -4.94 11.38
C LYS A 114 1.86 -5.72 12.00
N HIS A 115 0.62 -5.50 11.56
CA HIS A 115 -0.53 -6.23 12.09
C HIS A 115 -0.44 -7.74 11.83
N VAL A 116 -0.04 -8.14 10.63
CA VAL A 116 0.12 -9.57 10.28
C VAL A 116 1.18 -10.23 11.17
N ARG A 117 2.35 -9.60 11.31
CA ARG A 117 3.44 -10.11 12.17
C ARG A 117 3.07 -10.14 13.65
N ALA A 118 2.25 -9.20 14.12
CA ALA A 118 1.78 -9.20 15.49
C ALA A 118 0.86 -10.40 15.83
N VAL A 119 0.16 -10.96 14.84
CA VAL A 119 -0.74 -12.10 15.04
C VAL A 119 -0.06 -13.43 14.71
N LEU A 120 0.64 -13.53 13.58
CA LEU A 120 1.30 -14.77 13.15
C LEU A 120 2.66 -14.99 13.80
N GLY A 121 3.28 -13.93 14.33
CA GLY A 121 4.62 -13.95 14.91
C GLY A 121 5.72 -13.56 13.93
N GLU A 122 6.80 -12.96 14.45
CA GLU A 122 7.92 -12.50 13.61
C GLU A 122 8.76 -13.63 13.03
N ARG A 123 8.81 -14.78 13.73
CA ARG A 123 9.56 -15.98 13.32
C ARG A 123 8.74 -16.95 12.46
N PHE A 124 7.49 -16.60 12.13
CA PHE A 124 6.65 -17.44 11.30
C PHE A 124 7.31 -17.67 9.94
N VAL A 125 7.43 -18.93 9.54
CA VAL A 125 8.09 -19.33 8.30
C VAL A 125 7.15 -19.07 7.12
N ALA A 126 7.57 -18.27 6.14
CA ALA A 126 6.67 -17.78 5.10
C ALA A 126 6.03 -18.89 4.27
N ARG A 127 6.75 -19.99 3.98
CA ARG A 127 6.23 -21.15 3.24
C ARG A 127 5.13 -21.92 3.97
N GLU A 128 4.97 -21.75 5.28
CA GLU A 128 3.93 -22.40 6.08
C GLU A 128 2.61 -21.62 6.09
N LEU A 129 2.56 -20.46 5.43
CA LEU A 129 1.34 -19.69 5.32
C LEU A 129 0.31 -20.47 4.49
N THR A 130 -0.85 -20.76 5.05
CA THR A 130 -1.99 -21.36 4.33
C THR A 130 -3.23 -20.49 4.46
N ALA A 131 -4.32 -20.93 3.82
CA ALA A 131 -5.63 -20.29 3.96
C ALA A 131 -6.12 -20.30 5.42
N ARG A 132 -5.74 -21.32 6.21
CA ARG A 132 -6.11 -21.44 7.62
C ARG A 132 -5.52 -20.32 8.47
N GLU A 133 -4.22 -20.05 8.32
CA GLU A 133 -3.55 -18.97 9.07
C GLU A 133 -4.07 -17.60 8.64
N LEU A 134 -4.35 -17.42 7.34
CA LEU A 134 -4.96 -16.18 6.83
C LEU A 134 -6.39 -15.98 7.35
N GLN A 135 -7.21 -17.03 7.43
CA GLN A 135 -8.54 -16.94 8.01
C GLN A 135 -8.47 -16.66 9.52
N GLY A 136 -7.60 -17.35 10.26
CA GLY A 136 -7.37 -17.10 11.68
C GLY A 136 -6.91 -15.66 11.97
N TYR A 137 -6.05 -15.12 11.10
CA TYR A 137 -5.68 -13.71 11.11
C TYR A 137 -6.90 -12.80 10.92
N LEU A 138 -7.73 -13.05 9.91
CA LEU A 138 -8.93 -12.28 9.64
C LEU A 138 -9.92 -12.33 10.81
N ASP A 139 -10.10 -13.48 11.44
CA ASP A 139 -11.03 -13.66 12.56
C ASP A 139 -10.56 -12.88 13.80
N THR A 140 -9.25 -12.88 14.06
CA THR A 140 -8.65 -12.09 15.14
C THR A 140 -8.74 -10.59 14.84
N ARG A 141 -8.40 -10.19 13.61
CA ARG A 141 -8.42 -8.78 13.19
C ARG A 141 -9.83 -8.22 13.08
N GLY A 142 -10.81 -9.02 12.65
CA GLY A 142 -12.20 -8.60 12.53
C GLY A 142 -12.80 -8.18 13.87
N ARG A 143 -12.37 -8.82 14.96
CA ARG A 143 -12.74 -8.47 16.35
C ARG A 143 -11.95 -7.28 16.91
N ALA A 144 -10.86 -6.89 16.25
CA ALA A 144 -10.05 -5.77 16.71
C ALA A 144 -10.78 -4.43 16.56
N THR A 145 -10.53 -3.56 17.53
CA THR A 145 -11.15 -2.26 17.60
C THR A 145 -10.52 -1.29 16.61
N GLY A 146 -11.30 -0.87 15.61
CA GLY A 146 -10.99 0.20 14.68
C GLY A 146 -11.28 1.59 15.25
N LYS A 147 -11.39 2.57 14.34
CA LYS A 147 -11.71 3.95 14.72
C LYS A 147 -13.05 4.01 15.46
N ARG A 148 -13.12 4.83 16.52
CA ARG A 148 -14.34 5.09 17.32
C ARG A 148 -14.91 3.84 18.00
N LYS A 149 -14.04 2.93 18.44
CA LYS A 149 -14.42 1.71 19.17
C LYS A 149 -15.29 0.70 18.39
N ARG A 150 -15.29 0.76 17.05
CA ARG A 150 -16.05 -0.17 16.20
C ARG A 150 -15.16 -1.30 15.68
N PRO A 151 -15.73 -2.49 15.36
CA PRO A 151 -15.02 -3.51 14.61
C PRO A 151 -14.45 -2.97 13.29
N LEU A 152 -13.38 -3.60 12.80
CA LEU A 152 -12.79 -3.20 11.51
C LEU A 152 -13.75 -3.47 10.35
N SER A 153 -13.83 -2.50 9.44
CA SER A 153 -14.64 -2.68 8.24
C SER A 153 -14.08 -3.80 7.35
N PRO A 154 -14.94 -4.57 6.65
CA PRO A 154 -14.50 -5.59 5.70
C PRO A 154 -13.57 -5.04 4.61
N VAL A 155 -13.78 -3.77 4.21
CA VAL A 155 -12.91 -3.06 3.26
C VAL A 155 -11.48 -2.92 3.79
N THR A 156 -11.32 -2.63 5.09
CA THR A 156 -10.00 -2.55 5.73
C THR A 156 -9.30 -3.91 5.70
N LEU A 157 -10.01 -4.98 6.08
CA LEU A 157 -9.47 -6.35 6.09
C LEU A 157 -9.06 -6.81 4.69
N ARG A 158 -9.91 -6.56 3.67
CA ARG A 158 -9.58 -6.84 2.27
C ARG A 158 -8.33 -6.09 1.81
N LYS A 159 -8.15 -4.84 2.26
CA LYS A 159 -6.97 -4.04 1.93
C LYS A 159 -5.70 -4.57 2.60
N GLU A 160 -5.79 -5.06 3.84
CA GLU A 160 -4.71 -5.78 4.51
C GLU A 160 -4.33 -7.04 3.69
N MET A 161 -5.30 -7.87 3.31
CA MET A 161 -5.06 -9.07 2.47
C MET A 161 -4.49 -8.75 1.09
N SER A 162 -4.91 -7.64 0.47
CA SER A 162 -4.32 -7.17 -0.78
C SER A 162 -2.83 -6.84 -0.62
N THR A 163 -2.42 -6.32 0.53
CA THR A 163 -1.00 -6.04 0.83
C THR A 163 -0.22 -7.33 1.03
N VAL A 164 -0.76 -8.28 1.79
CA VAL A 164 -0.13 -9.59 1.99
C VAL A 164 0.05 -10.31 0.65
N ARG A 165 -0.99 -10.31 -0.19
CA ARG A 165 -0.90 -10.85 -1.56
C ARG A 165 0.19 -10.17 -2.38
N ALA A 166 0.30 -8.84 -2.32
CA ALA A 166 1.32 -8.10 -3.07
C ALA A 166 2.74 -8.50 -2.63
N VAL A 167 2.96 -8.65 -1.32
CA VAL A 167 4.23 -9.08 -0.73
C VAL A 167 4.55 -10.52 -1.10
N TRP A 168 3.58 -11.43 -1.04
CA TRP A 168 3.73 -12.82 -1.47
C TRP A 168 4.14 -12.92 -2.94
N ASN A 169 3.36 -12.29 -3.82
CA ASN A 169 3.61 -12.33 -5.26
C ASN A 169 4.95 -11.66 -5.64
N TRP A 170 5.38 -10.66 -4.89
CA TRP A 170 6.72 -10.10 -5.03
C TRP A 170 7.78 -11.10 -4.60
N GLY A 171 7.61 -11.76 -3.46
CA GLY A 171 8.51 -12.80 -2.94
C GLY A 171 8.73 -13.95 -3.91
N VAL A 172 7.65 -14.43 -4.54
CA VAL A 172 7.71 -15.45 -5.60
C VAL A 172 8.51 -14.96 -6.80
N ARG A 173 8.27 -13.73 -7.26
CA ARG A 173 8.95 -13.15 -8.42
C ARG A 173 10.45 -12.99 -8.22
N VAL A 174 10.87 -12.70 -6.99
CA VAL A 174 12.29 -12.55 -6.63
C VAL A 174 12.88 -13.83 -6.01
N GLN A 175 12.19 -14.97 -6.17
CA GLN A 175 12.65 -16.31 -5.80
C GLN A 175 13.01 -16.48 -4.31
N LEU A 176 12.32 -15.75 -3.42
CA LEU A 176 12.47 -15.93 -1.96
C LEU A 176 11.53 -16.98 -1.38
N ILE A 177 10.41 -17.21 -2.04
CA ILE A 177 9.39 -18.19 -1.71
C ILE A 177 8.80 -18.75 -3.01
N GLU A 178 8.04 -19.83 -2.92
CA GLU A 178 7.40 -20.47 -4.06
C GLU A 178 5.90 -20.68 -3.81
N GLY A 179 5.17 -20.99 -4.88
CA GLY A 179 3.74 -21.32 -4.81
C GLY A 179 2.79 -20.12 -4.93
N ALA A 180 1.52 -20.45 -5.15
CA ALA A 180 0.46 -19.44 -5.29
C ALA A 180 0.05 -18.86 -3.93
N TYR A 181 -0.34 -17.59 -3.90
CA TYR A 181 -0.82 -16.95 -2.68
C TYR A 181 -2.08 -17.65 -2.12
N PRO A 182 -2.07 -18.15 -0.87
CA PRO A 182 -3.11 -19.01 -0.32
C PRO A 182 -4.35 -18.26 0.20
N GLY A 183 -4.66 -17.08 -0.34
CA GLY A 183 -5.80 -16.25 0.11
C GLY A 183 -7.04 -16.33 -0.77
N ARG A 184 -7.20 -17.38 -1.59
CA ARG A 184 -8.44 -17.62 -2.36
C ARG A 184 -9.48 -18.23 -1.42
N GLY A 185 -10.73 -17.75 -1.52
CA GLY A 185 -11.84 -18.29 -0.72
C GLY A 185 -11.91 -17.81 0.73
N LEU A 186 -11.11 -16.81 1.12
CA LEU A 186 -11.19 -16.22 2.46
C LEU A 186 -12.58 -15.60 2.71
N THR A 187 -13.11 -15.84 3.90
CA THR A 187 -14.41 -15.34 4.34
C THR A 187 -14.22 -14.03 5.11
N TYR A 188 -15.04 -13.04 4.77
CA TYR A 188 -15.01 -11.71 5.40
C TYR A 188 -16.35 -11.44 6.10
N PRO A 189 -16.35 -10.65 7.18
CA PRO A 189 -17.59 -10.15 7.76
C PRO A 189 -18.44 -9.44 6.70
N LYS A 190 -19.75 -9.54 6.82
CA LYS A 190 -20.67 -8.74 6.01
C LYS A 190 -20.44 -7.26 6.33
N GLY A 191 -20.50 -6.43 5.30
CA GLY A 191 -20.46 -4.98 5.43
C GLY A 191 -21.73 -4.43 4.82
N ASP A 192 -22.26 -3.40 5.44
CA ASP A 192 -23.39 -2.68 4.89
C ASP A 192 -22.92 -1.79 3.73
N GLU A 193 -23.79 -1.65 2.74
CA GLU A 193 -23.59 -0.66 1.70
C GLU A 193 -23.65 0.74 2.32
N LYS A 194 -22.81 1.64 1.83
CA LYS A 194 -22.87 3.03 2.27
C LYS A 194 -24.16 3.66 1.75
N PRO A 195 -24.79 4.53 2.55
CA PRO A 195 -25.94 5.26 2.05
C PRO A 195 -25.57 6.09 0.80
N PRO A 196 -26.55 6.33 -0.08
CA PRO A 196 -26.37 7.24 -1.21
C PRO A 196 -25.94 8.64 -0.72
N PHE A 197 -25.22 9.38 -1.56
CA PHE A 197 -25.02 10.82 -1.36
C PHE A 197 -26.37 11.54 -1.33
N GLN A 198 -26.58 12.42 -0.35
CA GLN A 198 -27.86 13.06 -0.04
C GLN A 198 -27.68 14.53 0.34
N THR A 199 -28.75 15.31 0.20
CA THR A 199 -28.82 16.71 0.65
C THR A 199 -28.94 16.79 2.16
N ARG A 200 -28.75 17.99 2.70
CA ARG A 200 -28.91 18.25 4.14
C ARG A 200 -30.33 17.92 4.60
N ASP A 201 -31.34 18.39 3.89
CA ASP A 201 -32.75 18.20 4.24
C ASP A 201 -33.15 16.73 4.25
N GLU A 202 -32.63 15.93 3.30
CA GLU A 202 -32.86 14.48 3.30
C GLU A 202 -32.28 13.80 4.54
N ILE A 203 -31.08 14.20 4.94
CA ILE A 203 -30.41 13.66 6.14
C ILE A 203 -31.17 14.08 7.40
N GLU A 204 -31.54 15.36 7.51
CA GLU A 204 -32.27 15.90 8.66
C GLU A 204 -33.65 15.25 8.79
N ARG A 205 -34.39 15.07 7.69
CA ARG A 205 -35.68 14.32 7.69
C ARG A 205 -35.52 12.88 8.18
N LYS A 206 -34.46 12.17 7.76
CA LYS A 206 -34.19 10.80 8.22
C LYS A 206 -33.83 10.74 9.71
N ILE A 207 -33.09 11.72 10.20
CA ILE A 207 -32.75 11.81 11.63
C ILE A 207 -33.98 12.17 12.46
N ALA A 208 -34.79 13.14 12.02
CA ALA A 208 -35.99 13.58 12.70
C ALA A 208 -37.06 12.49 12.82
N ARG A 209 -37.13 11.56 11.87
CA ARG A 209 -38.01 10.38 11.93
C ARG A 209 -37.73 9.48 13.13
N GLY A 210 -36.52 9.52 13.69
CA GLY A 210 -36.10 8.63 14.79
C GLY A 210 -35.69 7.23 14.34
N GLY A 211 -35.23 6.41 15.29
CA GLY A 211 -34.81 5.02 15.07
C GLY A 211 -33.37 4.83 14.57
N LEU A 212 -32.61 5.90 14.35
CA LEU A 212 -31.20 5.83 13.98
C LEU A 212 -30.30 5.94 15.21
N THR A 213 -29.31 5.05 15.30
CA THR A 213 -28.21 5.23 16.23
C THR A 213 -27.39 6.48 15.85
N ALA A 214 -26.70 7.10 16.83
CA ALA A 214 -25.74 8.19 16.56
C ALA A 214 -24.66 7.79 15.54
N GLY A 215 -24.41 6.48 15.42
CA GLY A 215 -23.55 5.89 14.43
C GLY A 215 -24.07 6.00 13.00
N GLN A 216 -25.31 5.59 12.78
CA GLN A 216 -25.98 5.63 11.48
C GLN A 216 -26.25 7.07 11.03
N ALA A 217 -26.69 7.94 11.94
CA ALA A 217 -26.86 9.37 11.65
C ALA A 217 -25.56 10.00 11.13
N ARG A 218 -24.40 9.60 11.69
CA ARG A 218 -23.10 10.07 11.22
C ARG A 218 -22.70 9.52 9.85
N GLU A 219 -23.12 8.31 9.51
CA GLU A 219 -22.88 7.72 8.18
C GLU A 219 -23.68 8.43 7.09
N LEU A 220 -24.86 8.94 7.41
CA LEU A 220 -25.61 9.84 6.54
C LEU A 220 -24.83 11.13 6.28
N TRP A 221 -24.34 11.79 7.34
CA TRP A 221 -23.50 13.00 7.20
C TRP A 221 -22.17 12.74 6.47
N ASP A 222 -21.61 11.54 6.53
CA ASP A 222 -20.45 11.15 5.73
C ASP A 222 -20.76 11.12 4.22
N CYS A 223 -22.04 11.04 3.85
CA CYS A 223 -22.56 11.05 2.49
C CYS A 223 -23.34 12.34 2.18
N TRP A 224 -23.11 13.41 2.94
CA TRP A 224 -23.64 14.72 2.60
C TRP A 224 -22.89 15.31 1.39
N PHE A 225 -23.62 15.83 0.40
CA PHE A 225 -23.09 16.72 -0.62
C PHE A 225 -23.78 18.09 -0.55
N LEU A 226 -23.08 19.13 -0.96
CA LEU A 226 -23.61 20.49 -1.04
C LEU A 226 -24.36 20.67 -2.36
N THR A 227 -25.59 21.16 -2.30
CA THR A 227 -26.31 21.63 -3.49
C THR A 227 -25.61 22.86 -4.08
N LYS A 228 -26.03 23.31 -5.27
CA LYS A 228 -25.49 24.53 -5.89
C LYS A 228 -25.65 25.76 -4.97
N ALA A 229 -26.81 25.90 -4.32
CA ALA A 229 -27.09 26.98 -3.37
C ALA A 229 -26.25 26.86 -2.10
N ASP A 230 -26.17 25.65 -1.51
CA ASP A 230 -25.34 25.41 -0.33
C ASP A 230 -23.86 25.68 -0.60
N LEU A 231 -23.38 25.28 -1.78
CA LEU A 231 -22.00 25.49 -2.19
C LEU A 231 -21.68 26.97 -2.33
N ALA A 232 -22.60 27.76 -2.91
CA ALA A 232 -22.45 29.21 -3.00
C ALA A 232 -22.40 29.87 -1.61
N ALA A 233 -23.32 29.49 -0.70
CA ALA A 233 -23.34 29.99 0.67
C ALA A 233 -22.06 29.60 1.45
N PHE A 234 -21.60 28.36 1.27
CA PHE A 234 -20.35 27.88 1.85
C PHE A 234 -19.14 28.66 1.33
N LEU A 235 -19.08 28.95 0.03
CA LEU A 235 -18.00 29.74 -0.56
C LEU A 235 -18.00 31.20 -0.10
N ALA A 236 -19.19 31.81 0.07
CA ALA A 236 -19.31 33.15 0.62
C ALA A 236 -18.78 33.21 2.06
N MET A 237 -19.18 32.24 2.91
CA MET A 237 -18.65 32.11 4.27
C MET A 237 -17.14 31.88 4.28
N ALA A 238 -16.63 31.01 3.40
CA ALA A 238 -15.19 30.76 3.29
C ALA A 238 -14.43 32.03 2.86
N LYS A 239 -14.98 32.85 1.97
CA LYS A 239 -14.38 34.13 1.56
C LYS A 239 -14.28 35.11 2.73
N ALA A 240 -15.31 35.16 3.57
CA ALA A 240 -15.40 36.10 4.69
C ALA A 240 -14.59 35.67 5.93
N SER A 241 -14.42 34.36 6.17
CA SER A 241 -13.91 33.83 7.44
C SER A 241 -12.59 33.04 7.34
N ALA A 242 -12.06 32.82 6.13
CA ALA A 242 -10.80 32.12 5.95
C ALA A 242 -9.63 32.90 6.56
N ALA A 243 -9.16 32.45 7.73
CA ALA A 243 -8.01 33.04 8.40
C ALA A 243 -6.70 32.91 7.59
N GLU A 244 -6.57 31.84 6.82
CA GLU A 244 -5.40 31.59 5.97
C GLU A 244 -5.70 32.07 4.53
N PRO A 245 -4.91 32.99 3.95
CA PRO A 245 -5.21 33.59 2.64
C PRO A 245 -5.36 32.58 1.49
N PHE A 246 -4.60 31.47 1.52
CA PHE A 246 -4.67 30.43 0.49
C PHE A 246 -5.97 29.61 0.55
N LEU A 247 -6.68 29.62 1.69
CA LEU A 247 -7.74 28.65 1.95
C LEU A 247 -8.96 28.86 1.06
N TYR A 248 -9.47 30.09 0.97
CA TYR A 248 -10.62 30.41 0.12
C TYR A 248 -10.39 30.05 -1.37
N PRO A 249 -9.34 30.53 -2.05
CA PRO A 249 -9.15 30.21 -3.46
C PRO A 249 -8.90 28.72 -3.69
N MET A 250 -8.25 28.03 -2.74
CA MET A 250 -8.07 26.57 -2.81
C MET A 250 -9.40 25.80 -2.64
N ILE A 251 -10.30 26.26 -1.77
CA ILE A 251 -11.66 25.71 -1.63
C ILE A 251 -12.48 25.96 -2.89
N ALA A 252 -12.46 27.19 -3.42
CA ALA A 252 -13.14 27.55 -4.66
C ALA A 252 -12.68 26.66 -5.82
N PHE A 253 -11.36 26.43 -5.93
CA PHE A 253 -10.81 25.53 -6.94
C PHE A 253 -11.33 24.10 -6.78
N ALA A 254 -11.28 23.54 -5.57
CA ALA A 254 -11.82 22.20 -5.30
C ALA A 254 -13.32 22.08 -5.65
N ALA A 255 -14.10 23.10 -5.27
CA ALA A 255 -15.54 23.16 -5.46
C ALA A 255 -15.97 23.27 -6.94
N HIS A 256 -15.21 24.01 -7.75
CA HIS A 256 -15.56 24.28 -9.15
C HIS A 256 -14.90 23.36 -10.18
N SER A 257 -13.99 22.47 -9.75
CA SER A 257 -13.28 21.56 -10.67
C SER A 257 -13.28 20.09 -10.24
N GLY A 258 -13.76 19.78 -9.03
CA GLY A 258 -13.72 18.44 -8.45
C GLY A 258 -12.31 17.90 -8.20
N VAL A 259 -11.27 18.73 -8.30
CA VAL A 259 -9.87 18.33 -8.10
C VAL A 259 -9.62 17.92 -6.65
N ARG A 260 -8.86 16.85 -6.44
CA ARG A 260 -8.59 16.32 -5.10
C ARG A 260 -7.67 17.28 -4.36
N ARG A 261 -7.86 17.44 -3.04
CA ARG A 261 -6.97 18.25 -2.19
C ARG A 261 -5.47 17.98 -2.42
N SER A 262 -5.08 16.71 -2.50
CA SER A 262 -3.67 16.37 -2.72
C SER A 262 -3.15 16.80 -4.08
N GLU A 263 -4.00 16.88 -5.11
CA GLU A 263 -3.65 17.40 -6.43
C GLU A 263 -3.48 18.93 -6.38
N LEU A 264 -4.40 19.65 -5.71
CA LEU A 264 -4.27 21.11 -5.50
C LEU A 264 -2.97 21.50 -4.78
N MET A 265 -2.57 20.72 -3.78
CA MET A 265 -1.32 20.98 -3.04
C MET A 265 -0.04 20.84 -3.89
N ARG A 266 -0.13 20.27 -5.11
CA ARG A 266 0.99 20.13 -6.04
C ARG A 266 0.80 20.95 -7.31
N LEU A 267 -0.33 21.62 -7.45
CA LEU A 267 -0.64 22.45 -8.60
C LEU A 267 0.31 23.64 -8.61
N GLN A 268 0.94 23.90 -9.75
CA GLN A 268 1.85 25.02 -9.95
C GLN A 268 1.13 26.19 -10.61
N ILE A 269 1.73 27.38 -10.51
CA ILE A 269 1.20 28.57 -11.20
C ILE A 269 1.15 28.31 -12.72
N ASP A 270 2.23 27.76 -13.29
CA ASP A 270 2.34 27.44 -14.72
C ASP A 270 1.37 26.33 -15.18
N ASP A 271 0.76 25.59 -14.25
CA ASP A 271 -0.27 24.62 -14.60
C ASP A 271 -1.62 25.32 -14.90
N VAL A 272 -1.77 26.61 -14.60
CA VAL A 272 -3.02 27.37 -14.75
C VAL A 272 -2.90 28.36 -15.90
N ASP A 273 -3.67 28.10 -16.95
CA ASP A 273 -3.81 28.98 -18.10
C ASP A 273 -5.12 29.76 -17.97
N LEU A 274 -5.00 31.00 -17.49
CA LEU A 274 -6.15 31.89 -17.28
C LEU A 274 -6.72 32.41 -18.60
N ASP A 275 -5.94 32.46 -19.68
CA ASP A 275 -6.40 32.92 -20.98
C ASP A 275 -7.22 31.82 -21.68
N ALA A 276 -6.73 30.59 -21.63
CA ALA A 276 -7.47 29.41 -22.11
C ALA A 276 -8.50 28.88 -21.11
N ASN A 277 -8.73 29.55 -19.98
CA ASN A 277 -9.65 29.17 -18.91
C ASN A 277 -9.52 27.68 -18.51
N SER A 278 -8.29 27.23 -18.25
CA SER A 278 -8.03 25.82 -17.98
C SER A 278 -6.86 25.59 -17.04
N ALA A 279 -6.82 24.42 -16.40
CA ALA A 279 -5.67 23.99 -15.60
C ALA A 279 -5.25 22.55 -15.89
N VAL A 280 -3.95 22.29 -15.82
CA VAL A 280 -3.35 20.96 -16.00
C VAL A 280 -3.07 20.33 -14.63
N VAL A 281 -3.89 19.35 -14.26
CA VAL A 281 -3.81 18.70 -12.96
C VAL A 281 -2.84 17.52 -13.01
N ARG A 282 -1.81 17.56 -12.16
CA ARG A 282 -0.79 16.51 -12.04
C ARG A 282 -1.24 15.36 -11.12
N GLU A 283 -1.39 14.18 -11.70
CA GLU A 283 -1.92 12.98 -11.07
C GLU A 283 -0.82 11.96 -10.74
N ARG A 284 -1.02 11.21 -9.65
CA ARG A 284 -0.11 10.12 -9.23
C ARG A 284 -0.80 8.75 -9.14
N LYS A 285 -2.11 8.68 -9.39
CA LYS A 285 -2.93 7.50 -9.10
C LYS A 285 -3.68 6.93 -10.30
N ARG A 286 -3.77 7.66 -11.41
CA ARG A 286 -4.58 7.25 -12.55
C ARG A 286 -3.89 6.17 -13.38
N VAL A 287 -2.59 6.36 -13.67
CA VAL A 287 -1.77 5.38 -14.40
C VAL A 287 -0.80 4.70 -13.43
N ARG A 288 -0.81 3.38 -13.39
CA ARG A 288 0.10 2.62 -12.52
C ARG A 288 1.54 2.78 -13.03
N GLY A 289 2.46 3.12 -12.13
CA GLY A 289 3.88 3.28 -12.45
C GLY A 289 4.25 4.58 -13.17
N HIS A 290 3.29 5.41 -13.57
CA HIS A 290 3.54 6.64 -14.32
C HIS A 290 2.83 7.83 -13.69
N ARG A 291 3.44 9.01 -13.79
CA ARG A 291 2.74 10.27 -13.51
C ARG A 291 1.90 10.61 -14.74
N SER A 292 0.65 11.00 -14.52
CA SER A 292 -0.26 11.42 -15.60
C SER A 292 -0.76 12.83 -15.33
N THR A 293 -1.33 13.45 -16.36
CA THR A 293 -1.99 14.73 -16.25
C THR A 293 -3.41 14.65 -16.80
N ARG A 294 -4.25 15.59 -16.38
CA ARG A 294 -5.56 15.83 -17.00
C ARG A 294 -5.84 17.33 -17.04
N ARG A 295 -6.58 17.78 -18.05
CA ARG A 295 -7.03 19.16 -18.15
C ARG A 295 -8.39 19.32 -17.49
N VAL A 296 -8.58 20.39 -16.74
CA VAL A 296 -9.88 20.79 -16.17
C VAL A 296 -10.23 22.21 -16.61
N PRO A 297 -11.50 22.50 -16.96
CA PRO A 297 -11.93 23.85 -17.30
C PRO A 297 -12.04 24.71 -16.03
N LEU A 298 -11.85 26.02 -16.20
CA LEU A 298 -12.06 27.03 -15.17
C LEU A 298 -13.31 27.83 -15.53
N SER A 299 -14.28 27.90 -14.62
CA SER A 299 -15.39 28.84 -14.76
C SER A 299 -14.88 30.28 -14.59
N GLY A 300 -15.63 31.27 -15.09
CA GLY A 300 -15.31 32.68 -14.87
C GLY A 300 -15.19 33.04 -13.38
N PHE A 301 -16.06 32.45 -12.53
CA PHE A 301 -15.96 32.59 -11.08
C PHE A 301 -14.62 32.08 -10.52
N LEU A 302 -14.18 30.89 -10.94
CA LEU A 302 -12.93 30.32 -10.47
C LEU A 302 -11.72 31.11 -10.99
N LYS A 303 -11.76 31.56 -12.26
CA LYS A 303 -10.74 32.45 -12.82
C LYS A 303 -10.58 33.71 -11.97
N GLY A 304 -11.66 34.39 -11.63
CA GLY A 304 -11.63 35.58 -10.77
C GLY A 304 -11.03 35.28 -9.38
N ALA A 305 -11.45 34.19 -8.74
CA ALA A 305 -10.91 33.81 -7.42
C ALA A 305 -9.40 33.49 -7.47
N VAL A 306 -8.91 32.92 -8.57
CA VAL A 306 -7.47 32.67 -8.78
C VAL A 306 -6.73 33.96 -9.07
N GLN A 307 -7.27 34.86 -9.91
CA GLN A 307 -6.68 36.18 -10.18
C GLN A 307 -6.53 37.00 -8.88
N ASP A 308 -7.60 37.08 -8.08
CA ASP A 308 -7.61 37.74 -6.77
C ASP A 308 -6.59 37.16 -5.78
N TRP A 309 -6.27 35.88 -5.92
CA TRP A 309 -5.26 35.20 -5.12
C TRP A 309 -3.84 35.51 -5.60
N LEU A 310 -3.62 35.50 -6.91
CA LEU A 310 -2.32 35.80 -7.51
C LEU A 310 -1.81 37.21 -7.15
N THR A 311 -2.70 38.20 -6.98
CA THR A 311 -2.32 39.56 -6.54
C THR A 311 -1.67 39.62 -5.15
N ARG A 312 -1.96 38.65 -4.28
CA ARG A 312 -1.45 38.58 -2.89
C ARG A 312 -0.62 37.32 -2.65
N HIS A 313 -0.26 36.61 -3.72
CA HIS A 313 0.49 35.37 -3.66
C HIS A 313 1.88 35.61 -3.04
N PRO A 314 2.34 34.78 -2.12
CA PRO A 314 3.63 35.00 -1.45
C PRO A 314 4.85 34.60 -2.29
N GLY A 315 4.67 34.29 -3.57
CA GLY A 315 5.73 33.86 -4.51
C GLY A 315 5.90 32.34 -4.61
N GLY A 316 6.91 31.91 -5.37
CA GLY A 316 7.24 30.49 -5.58
C GLY A 316 6.38 29.76 -6.60
N PRO A 317 6.71 28.50 -6.93
CA PRO A 317 6.12 27.79 -8.07
C PRO A 317 4.75 27.18 -7.78
N PHE A 318 4.39 26.94 -6.52
CA PHE A 318 3.12 26.31 -6.16
C PHE A 318 1.99 27.33 -6.16
N LEU A 319 0.85 26.99 -6.78
CA LEU A 319 -0.31 27.88 -6.83
C LEU A 319 -0.90 28.15 -5.45
N PHE A 320 -0.92 27.14 -4.56
CA PHE A 320 -1.38 27.30 -3.19
C PHE A 320 -0.24 27.03 -2.22
N CYS A 321 0.19 28.09 -1.55
CA CYS A 321 1.28 28.05 -0.59
C CYS A 321 0.98 28.95 0.61
N ARG A 322 1.73 28.76 1.70
CA ARG A 322 1.65 29.62 2.89
C ARG A 322 2.79 30.61 2.87
N ARG A 323 2.57 31.78 3.45
CA ARG A 323 3.69 32.66 3.83
C ARG A 323 4.61 31.93 4.82
N PRO A 324 5.94 32.10 4.68
CA PRO A 324 6.91 31.55 5.63
C PRO A 324 6.59 32.00 7.06
N ALA A 325 6.77 31.11 8.04
CA ALA A 325 6.62 31.47 9.44
C ALA A 325 7.93 32.13 9.94
N GLY A 326 7.87 33.42 10.33
CA GLY A 326 9.00 34.14 10.93
C GLY A 326 9.63 35.19 10.02
N ARG A 327 10.33 36.17 10.61
CA ARG A 327 10.95 37.35 9.94
C ARG A 327 12.14 37.01 9.00
N GLY A 328 12.44 35.74 8.74
CA GLY A 328 13.60 35.31 7.95
C GLY A 328 13.35 34.14 6.98
N GLY A 329 12.11 33.70 6.80
CA GLY A 329 11.79 32.70 5.79
C GLY A 329 11.74 33.35 4.40
N THR A 330 12.68 33.05 3.54
CA THR A 330 12.81 33.66 2.21
C THR A 330 12.02 32.94 1.11
N SER A 331 11.55 31.71 1.37
CA SER A 331 10.88 30.86 0.38
C SER A 331 9.54 30.33 0.87
N PRO A 332 8.44 30.49 0.10
CA PRO A 332 7.13 29.97 0.46
C PRO A 332 7.16 28.44 0.57
N GLU A 333 6.61 27.92 1.67
CA GLU A 333 6.62 26.48 1.94
C GLU A 333 5.50 25.76 1.18
N PRO A 334 5.77 24.55 0.64
CA PRO A 334 4.71 23.72 0.08
C PRO A 334 3.69 23.36 1.16
N LEU A 335 2.41 23.52 0.84
CA LEU A 335 1.32 23.29 1.76
C LEU A 335 1.29 21.82 2.22
N ARG A 336 1.28 21.56 3.53
CA ARG A 336 1.16 20.18 4.05
C ARG A 336 -0.30 19.77 4.17
N ALA A 337 -0.55 18.47 4.07
CA ALA A 337 -1.91 17.92 4.08
C ALA A 337 -2.61 18.14 5.43
N ALA A 338 -1.83 18.25 6.51
CA ALA A 338 -2.30 18.57 7.85
C ALA A 338 -2.78 20.02 7.94
N ASP A 339 -2.04 20.96 7.35
CA ASP A 339 -2.33 22.40 7.40
C ASP A 339 -3.66 22.71 6.70
N ALA A 340 -3.82 22.25 5.45
CA ALA A 340 -5.07 22.40 4.71
C ALA A 340 -6.26 21.77 5.46
N LYS A 341 -6.04 20.64 6.14
CA LYS A 341 -7.09 19.98 6.95
C LYS A 341 -7.45 20.80 8.17
N GLN A 342 -6.46 21.35 8.87
CA GLN A 342 -6.65 22.12 10.08
C GLN A 342 -7.31 23.45 9.76
N ALA A 343 -6.86 24.15 8.72
CA ALA A 343 -7.43 25.41 8.25
C ALA A 343 -8.91 25.24 7.89
N PHE A 344 -9.26 24.22 7.09
CA PHE A 344 -10.66 23.90 6.78
C PHE A 344 -11.49 23.64 8.05
N ARG A 345 -10.97 22.84 8.99
CA ARG A 345 -11.68 22.51 10.23
C ARG A 345 -11.87 23.70 11.17
N LYS A 346 -10.90 24.61 11.22
CA LYS A 346 -11.01 25.85 11.99
C LYS A 346 -12.10 26.74 11.40
N MET A 347 -12.11 26.89 10.07
CA MET A 347 -13.08 27.71 9.34
C MET A 347 -14.53 27.26 9.55
N VAL A 348 -14.80 25.95 9.54
CA VAL A 348 -16.19 25.44 9.66
C VAL A 348 -16.69 25.29 11.09
N ARG A 349 -15.82 25.42 12.11
CA ARG A 349 -16.19 25.18 13.51
C ARG A 349 -17.21 26.21 13.98
N GLY A 350 -18.28 25.76 14.64
CA GLY A 350 -19.36 26.66 15.11
C GLY A 350 -20.22 27.23 14.00
N THR A 351 -20.06 26.76 12.76
CA THR A 351 -20.89 27.15 11.62
C THR A 351 -21.88 26.02 11.29
N PRO A 352 -22.94 26.29 10.50
CA PRO A 352 -23.81 25.24 9.97
C PRO A 352 -23.09 24.15 9.16
N TRP A 353 -21.83 24.38 8.77
CA TRP A 353 -21.00 23.50 7.96
C TRP A 353 -20.06 22.62 8.80
N GLU A 354 -20.14 22.66 10.14
CA GLU A 354 -19.23 21.94 11.04
C GLU A 354 -19.24 20.41 10.85
N THR A 355 -20.38 19.86 10.41
CA THR A 355 -20.55 18.43 10.15
C THR A 355 -19.83 17.96 8.87
N LEU A 356 -19.32 18.87 8.04
CA LEU A 356 -18.53 18.53 6.86
C LEU A 356 -17.26 17.75 7.26
N ARG A 357 -17.15 16.52 6.74
CA ARG A 357 -16.00 15.62 6.95
C ARG A 357 -14.65 16.21 6.55
N GLY A 358 -14.66 17.16 5.62
CA GLY A 358 -13.50 17.84 5.06
C GLY A 358 -13.54 17.90 3.53
N TRP A 359 -12.41 18.29 2.94
CA TRP A 359 -12.22 18.57 1.50
C TRP A 359 -12.87 17.64 0.48
N HIS A 360 -13.01 16.35 0.76
CA HIS A 360 -13.58 15.43 -0.23
C HIS A 360 -15.06 15.69 -0.51
N VAL A 361 -15.76 16.37 0.42
CA VAL A 361 -17.14 16.81 0.21
C VAL A 361 -17.25 17.73 -0.99
N LEU A 362 -16.30 18.63 -1.23
CA LEU A 362 -16.33 19.57 -2.35
C LEU A 362 -16.31 18.85 -3.70
N ARG A 363 -15.57 17.74 -3.79
CA ARG A 363 -15.56 16.89 -4.97
C ARG A 363 -16.88 16.13 -5.12
N HIS A 364 -17.45 15.62 -4.04
CA HIS A 364 -18.76 14.98 -4.08
C HIS A 364 -19.83 15.97 -4.53
N SER A 365 -19.84 17.19 -3.98
CA SER A 365 -20.72 18.27 -4.40
C SER A 365 -20.55 18.61 -5.88
N PHE A 366 -19.31 18.79 -6.37
CA PHE A 366 -19.05 19.06 -7.79
C PHE A 366 -19.66 17.98 -8.70
N ILE A 367 -19.41 16.71 -8.39
CA ILE A 367 -19.93 15.58 -9.19
C ILE A 367 -21.46 15.54 -9.13
N SER A 368 -22.05 15.66 -7.94
CA SER A 368 -23.50 15.68 -7.74
C SER A 368 -24.18 16.83 -8.47
N ILE A 369 -23.60 18.04 -8.42
CA ILE A 369 -24.12 19.21 -9.13
C ILE A 369 -24.03 19.00 -10.64
N CYS A 370 -22.89 18.55 -11.17
CA CYS A 370 -22.76 18.25 -12.59
C CYS A 370 -23.73 17.17 -13.06
N ALA A 371 -23.96 16.13 -12.25
CA ALA A 371 -24.93 15.09 -12.55
C ALA A 371 -26.37 15.63 -12.58
N ALA A 372 -26.73 16.48 -11.61
CA ALA A 372 -28.04 17.13 -11.57
C ALA A 372 -28.28 18.07 -12.77
N GLU A 373 -27.21 18.74 -13.25
CA GLU A 373 -27.21 19.61 -14.44
C GLU A 373 -27.03 18.82 -15.76
N ARG A 374 -27.15 17.49 -15.73
CA ARG A 374 -27.09 16.60 -16.90
C ARG A 374 -25.80 16.70 -17.72
N VAL A 375 -24.68 17.01 -17.06
CA VAL A 375 -23.36 16.98 -17.72
C VAL A 375 -23.05 15.55 -18.16
N ASP A 376 -22.60 15.41 -19.42
CA ASP A 376 -22.23 14.12 -19.98
C ASP A 376 -21.23 13.37 -19.08
N GLN A 377 -21.49 12.09 -18.88
CA GLN A 377 -20.74 11.25 -17.95
C GLN A 377 -19.26 11.13 -18.33
N ARG A 378 -18.95 11.03 -19.63
CA ARG A 378 -17.57 10.88 -20.12
C ARG A 378 -16.80 12.18 -19.89
N VAL A 379 -17.45 13.31 -20.14
CA VAL A 379 -16.91 14.65 -19.84
C VAL A 379 -16.61 14.78 -18.36
N LEU A 380 -17.57 14.47 -17.48
CA LEU A 380 -17.38 14.54 -16.04
C LEU A 380 -16.26 13.61 -15.55
N GLN A 381 -16.20 12.37 -16.06
CA GLN A 381 -15.13 11.42 -15.74
C GLN A 381 -13.75 11.95 -16.16
N SER A 382 -13.67 12.61 -17.32
CA SER A 382 -12.42 13.22 -17.81
C SER A 382 -11.90 14.30 -16.87
N TRP A 383 -12.79 15.13 -16.29
CA TRP A 383 -12.41 16.21 -15.38
C TRP A 383 -12.03 15.72 -13.99
N VAL A 384 -12.75 14.75 -13.45
CA VAL A 384 -12.50 14.29 -12.08
C VAL A 384 -11.41 13.22 -12.02
N GLY A 385 -11.13 12.51 -13.11
CA GLY A 385 -10.15 11.42 -13.15
C GLY A 385 -10.59 10.23 -12.30
N HIS A 386 -11.82 9.75 -12.50
CA HIS A 386 -12.27 8.45 -11.99
C HIS A 386 -11.74 7.33 -12.86
N VAL A 387 -11.38 6.21 -12.24
CA VAL A 387 -10.75 5.06 -12.92
C VAL A 387 -11.73 3.89 -13.10
N SER A 388 -12.87 3.87 -12.39
CA SER A 388 -13.87 2.81 -12.47
C SER A 388 -15.30 3.33 -12.52
N ALA A 389 -16.17 2.59 -13.21
CA ALA A 389 -17.61 2.86 -13.29
C ALA A 389 -18.30 2.78 -11.91
N GLU A 390 -17.86 1.85 -11.05
CA GLU A 390 -18.36 1.69 -9.67
C GLU A 390 -18.18 2.96 -8.82
N MET A 391 -17.05 3.67 -8.99
CA MET A 391 -16.82 4.96 -8.30
C MET A 391 -17.84 6.01 -8.72
N HIS A 392 -18.38 5.91 -9.93
CA HIS A 392 -19.40 6.81 -10.46
C HIS A 392 -20.83 6.35 -10.13
N SER A 393 -21.09 5.04 -10.03
CA SER A 393 -22.42 4.50 -9.68
C SER A 393 -23.00 5.11 -8.41
N ARG A 394 -22.13 5.50 -7.47
CA ARG A 394 -22.48 6.23 -6.24
C ARG A 394 -23.03 7.65 -6.46
N TYR A 395 -23.18 8.14 -7.68
CA TYR A 395 -23.78 9.46 -7.94
C TYR A 395 -24.99 9.38 -8.88
N LEU A 396 -25.30 8.19 -9.41
CA LEU A 396 -26.43 8.00 -10.33
C LEU A 396 -27.77 8.28 -9.65
N HIS A 397 -27.86 7.99 -8.34
CA HIS A 397 -29.05 8.28 -7.54
C HIS A 397 -29.24 9.78 -7.23
N VAL A 398 -28.27 10.65 -7.57
CA VAL A 398 -28.36 12.12 -7.38
C VAL A 398 -29.12 12.78 -8.55
N ILE A 399 -29.88 11.97 -9.28
CA ILE A 399 -30.81 12.39 -10.32
C ILE A 399 -32.27 12.37 -9.78
N PRO A 400 -32.61 12.65 -8.49
CA PRO A 400 -33.98 12.47 -8.01
C PRO A 400 -34.95 13.43 -8.70
N ASN A 401 -34.49 14.62 -9.13
CA ASN A 401 -35.37 15.56 -9.82
C ASN A 401 -35.70 15.13 -11.25
N VAL A 402 -34.82 14.37 -11.92
CA VAL A 402 -35.11 13.89 -13.29
C VAL A 402 -35.85 12.56 -13.25
N GLU A 403 -35.53 11.65 -12.33
CA GLU A 403 -36.35 10.43 -12.14
C GLU A 403 -37.79 10.81 -11.77
N GLN A 404 -37.97 11.81 -10.89
CA GLN A 404 -39.29 12.32 -10.55
C GLN A 404 -39.94 13.06 -11.73
N GLN A 405 -39.22 13.90 -12.48
CA GLN A 405 -39.78 14.53 -13.69
C GLN A 405 -40.15 13.52 -14.77
N ILE A 406 -39.37 12.45 -14.94
CA ILE A 406 -39.65 11.36 -15.88
C ILE A 406 -40.89 10.59 -15.40
N ILE A 407 -40.94 10.17 -14.13
CA ILE A 407 -42.07 9.40 -13.63
C ILE A 407 -43.36 10.25 -13.62
N THR A 408 -43.27 11.54 -13.30
CA THR A 408 -44.38 12.49 -13.44
C THR A 408 -44.73 12.72 -14.91
N GLY A 409 -43.76 12.76 -15.82
CA GLY A 409 -44.07 12.86 -17.26
C GLY A 409 -44.69 11.59 -17.86
N VAL A 410 -44.40 10.41 -17.30
CA VAL A 410 -44.93 9.11 -17.77
C VAL A 410 -46.27 8.77 -17.11
N PHE A 411 -46.46 9.13 -15.84
CA PHE A 411 -47.60 8.68 -15.02
C PHE A 411 -48.34 9.80 -14.28
N GLY A 412 -47.95 11.07 -14.44
CA GLY A 412 -48.47 12.21 -13.69
C GLY A 412 -49.27 13.22 -14.50
#